data_AF-A0A239MJL7-F1
#
_entry.id   AF-A0A239MJL7-F1
#
_cell.length_a   1.000
_cell.length_b   1.000
_cell.length_c   1.000
_cell.angle_alpha   90.00
_cell.angle_beta   90.00
_cell.angle_gamma   90.00
#
_symmetry.space_group_name_H-M   'P 1'
#
loop_
_entity.id
_entity.type
_entity.pdbx_description
1 polymer ?
#
loop_
_entity_poly.entity_id
_entity_poly.type
_entity_poly.pdbx_seq_one_letter_code
_entity_poly.pdbx_strand_id
1 'polypeptide(L)'
;MANFTKPQRSKLPPPPALNEATDNLRAPEHAPLGVVDGRTLRATGRTQQLSTRVTEAFHRELKVYAVQHKLKLNELLEMSFEAFKRANR
;
A
#
# COMPACT_ATOMS: atom_id res chain seq x y z
N MET A 1 39.35 33.78 11.60
CA MET A 1 38.09 33.86 12.37
C MET A 1 36.98 34.17 11.39
N ALA A 2 35.91 33.36 11.33
CA ALA A 2 34.81 33.61 10.40
C ALA A 2 33.90 34.71 10.96
N ASN A 3 33.63 35.75 10.15
CA ASN A 3 32.73 36.84 10.50
C ASN A 3 31.31 36.46 10.07
N PHE A 4 30.40 36.28 11.04
CA PHE A 4 28.99 36.03 10.76
C PHE A 4 28.24 37.36 10.57
N THR A 5 27.75 37.60 9.36
CA THR A 5 26.85 38.72 9.05
C THR A 5 25.47 38.47 9.68
N LYS A 6 24.91 39.51 10.32
CA LYS A 6 23.58 39.45 10.95
C LYS A 6 22.51 39.10 9.89
N PRO A 7 21.56 38.19 10.18
CA PRO A 7 20.52 37.82 9.22
C PRO A 7 19.63 39.04 8.93
N GLN A 8 19.44 39.32 7.64
CA GLN A 8 18.49 40.31 7.14
C GLN A 8 17.07 39.97 7.61
N ARG A 9 16.28 40.99 7.95
CA ARG A 9 14.86 40.83 8.32
C ARG A 9 14.12 40.14 7.17
N SER A 10 13.51 39.00 7.44
CA SER A 10 12.81 38.20 6.44
C SER A 10 11.64 39.00 5.85
N LYS A 11 11.46 38.94 4.53
CA LYS A 11 10.28 39.49 3.82
C LYS A 11 9.01 38.64 4.05
N LEU A 12 8.97 37.89 5.13
CA LEU A 12 7.88 36.97 5.43
C LEU A 12 6.76 37.74 6.15
N PRO A 13 5.50 37.39 5.89
CA PRO A 13 4.38 37.93 6.65
C PRO A 13 4.55 37.59 8.13
N PRO A 14 3.92 38.37 9.03
CA PRO A 14 3.90 38.04 10.45
C PRO A 14 3.41 36.60 10.64
N PRO A 15 4.00 35.84 11.58
CA PRO A 15 3.56 34.47 11.85
C PRO A 15 2.06 34.47 12.22
N PRO A 16 1.30 33.44 11.80
CA PRO A 16 -0.10 33.31 12.16
C PRO A 16 -0.28 33.29 13.67
N ALA A 17 -1.40 33.80 14.15
CA ALA A 17 -1.71 33.80 15.58
C ALA A 17 -1.84 32.35 16.11
N LEU A 18 -1.64 32.12 17.41
CA LEU A 18 -1.65 30.77 18.01
C LEU A 18 -2.96 30.00 17.78
N ASN A 19 -4.06 30.71 17.57
CA ASN A 19 -5.38 30.16 17.22
C ASN A 19 -5.55 29.85 15.73
N GLU A 20 -4.73 30.44 14.86
CA GLU A 20 -4.66 30.20 13.41
C GLU A 20 -3.65 29.11 13.07
N ALA A 21 -2.77 28.74 14.02
CA ALA A 21 -1.87 27.62 13.89
C ALA A 21 -2.67 26.30 13.83
N THR A 22 -2.24 25.40 12.94
CA THR A 22 -2.80 24.04 12.83
C THR A 22 -2.67 23.29 14.16
N ASP A 23 -3.67 22.49 14.51
CA ASP A 23 -3.78 21.77 15.79
C ASP A 23 -2.82 20.57 15.91
N ASN A 24 -1.64 20.65 15.30
CA ASN A 24 -0.61 19.61 15.30
C ASN A 24 -0.13 19.26 16.71
N LEU A 25 -0.29 20.18 17.67
CA LEU A 25 0.04 19.97 19.09
C LEU A 25 -1.01 19.14 19.84
N ARG A 26 -2.26 19.07 19.34
CA ARG A 26 -3.31 18.21 19.88
C ARG A 26 -3.47 16.90 19.12
N ALA A 27 -2.72 16.73 18.02
CA ALA A 27 -2.66 15.45 17.34
C ALA A 27 -2.09 14.40 18.30
N PRO A 28 -2.67 13.18 18.35
CA PRO A 28 -2.17 12.13 19.22
C PRO A 28 -0.70 11.82 18.86
N GLU A 29 0.17 11.74 19.87
CA GLU A 29 1.60 11.43 19.67
C GLU A 29 1.84 10.01 19.14
N HIS A 30 0.84 9.13 19.26
CA HIS A 30 0.88 7.76 18.77
C HIS A 30 0.05 7.60 17.50
N ALA A 31 0.65 6.99 16.48
CA ALA A 31 -0.08 6.49 15.32
C ALA A 31 -1.21 5.54 15.77
N PRO A 32 -2.38 5.53 15.11
CA PRO A 32 -3.49 4.67 15.49
C PRO A 32 -3.04 3.20 15.56
N LEU A 33 -3.30 2.57 16.71
CA LEU A 33 -3.03 1.16 16.98
C LEU A 33 -3.91 0.29 16.07
N GLY A 34 -3.38 0.01 14.89
CA GLY A 34 -4.06 -0.77 13.87
C GLY A 34 -3.55 -0.36 12.51
N VAL A 35 -2.46 -0.99 12.06
CA VAL A 35 -2.08 -0.93 10.64
C VAL A 35 -3.16 -1.71 9.89
N VAL A 36 -4.29 -1.06 9.63
CA VAL A 36 -5.29 -1.57 8.71
C VAL A 36 -4.58 -1.67 7.37
N ASP A 37 -4.39 -2.88 6.86
CA ASP A 37 -3.73 -3.10 5.58
C ASP A 37 -4.47 -2.24 4.54
N GLY A 38 -3.77 -1.25 3.96
CA GLY A 38 -4.38 -0.28 3.06
C GLY A 38 -5.04 -0.92 1.83
N ARG A 39 -4.78 -2.20 1.57
CA ARG A 39 -5.49 -3.02 0.57
C ARG A 39 -6.94 -3.30 0.97
N THR A 40 -7.19 -3.51 2.26
CA THR A 40 -8.55 -3.74 2.79
C THR A 40 -9.43 -2.51 2.64
N LEU A 41 -8.86 -1.31 2.76
CA LEU A 41 -9.57 -0.03 2.55
C LEU A 41 -10.02 0.18 1.09
N ARG A 42 -9.43 -0.57 0.14
CA ARG A 42 -9.76 -0.50 -1.30
C ARG A 42 -10.64 -1.67 -1.77
N ALA A 43 -11.11 -2.52 -0.86
CA ALA A 43 -11.93 -3.65 -1.20
C ALA A 43 -13.31 -3.18 -1.71
N THR A 44 -13.66 -3.56 -2.94
CA THR A 44 -14.96 -3.23 -3.57
C THR A 44 -16.01 -4.33 -3.41
N GLY A 45 -15.72 -5.38 -2.63
CA GLY A 45 -16.58 -6.55 -2.42
C GLY A 45 -16.66 -7.54 -3.59
N ARG A 46 -16.13 -7.19 -4.78
CA ARG A 46 -16.17 -8.06 -5.97
C ARG A 46 -15.21 -9.26 -5.94
N THR A 47 -14.11 -9.14 -5.21
CA THR A 47 -13.04 -10.16 -5.14
C THR A 47 -12.55 -10.33 -3.71
N GLN A 48 -12.21 -11.56 -3.31
CA GLN A 48 -11.61 -11.87 -2.00
C GLN A 48 -10.11 -12.13 -2.13
N GLN A 49 -9.34 -11.86 -1.07
CA GLN A 49 -7.91 -12.11 -1.06
C GLN A 49 -7.63 -13.60 -0.80
N LEU A 50 -6.83 -14.21 -1.67
CA LEU A 50 -6.32 -15.57 -1.48
C LEU A 50 -4.90 -15.50 -0.87
N SER A 51 -4.79 -15.71 0.44
CA SER A 51 -3.52 -15.62 1.18
C SER A 51 -2.98 -17.00 1.55
N THR A 52 -2.53 -17.75 0.56
CA THR A 52 -1.96 -19.10 0.75
C THR A 52 -0.45 -19.09 0.66
N ARG A 53 0.20 -19.96 1.44
CA ARG A 53 1.64 -20.24 1.33
C ARG A 53 1.84 -21.38 0.34
N VAL A 54 2.79 -21.22 -0.57
CA VAL A 54 3.13 -22.20 -1.60
C VAL A 54 4.64 -22.38 -1.66
N THR A 55 5.10 -23.46 -2.27
CA THR A 55 6.52 -23.69 -2.51
C THR A 55 7.05 -22.69 -3.54
N GLU A 56 8.36 -22.40 -3.46
CA GLU A 56 9.00 -21.44 -4.37
C GLU A 56 8.99 -21.92 -5.82
N ALA A 57 9.28 -23.21 -6.05
CA ALA A 57 9.28 -23.81 -7.38
C ALA A 57 7.92 -23.64 -8.07
N PHE A 58 6.84 -23.98 -7.39
CA PHE A 58 5.48 -23.82 -7.91
C PHE A 58 5.17 -22.35 -8.24
N HIS A 59 5.49 -21.42 -7.33
CA HIS A 59 5.23 -20.01 -7.55
C HIS A 59 6.01 -19.44 -8.74
N ARG A 60 7.25 -19.91 -8.96
CA ARG A 60 8.07 -19.54 -10.11
C ARG A 60 7.46 -20.04 -11.42
N GLU A 61 7.11 -21.32 -11.48
CA GLU A 61 6.48 -21.93 -12.66
C GLU A 61 5.15 -21.24 -13.00
N LEU A 62 4.31 -21.00 -12.01
CA LEU A 62 3.02 -20.34 -12.17
C LEU A 62 3.16 -18.93 -12.75
N LYS A 63 4.18 -18.17 -12.32
CA LYS A 63 4.50 -16.85 -12.89
C LYS A 63 4.95 -16.94 -14.35
N VAL A 64 5.85 -17.85 -14.66
CA VAL A 64 6.36 -18.03 -16.04
C VAL A 64 5.21 -18.36 -16.97
N TYR A 65 4.34 -19.29 -16.57
CA TYR A 65 3.17 -19.69 -17.35
C TYR A 65 2.18 -18.53 -17.56
N ALA A 66 1.88 -17.77 -16.50
CA ALA A 66 1.00 -16.61 -16.60
C ALA A 66 1.50 -15.57 -17.60
N VAL A 67 2.82 -15.29 -17.60
CA VAL A 67 3.44 -14.36 -18.55
C VAL A 67 3.37 -14.89 -19.99
N GLN A 68 3.69 -16.17 -20.20
CA GLN A 68 3.64 -16.81 -21.52
C GLN A 68 2.24 -16.68 -22.15
N HIS A 69 1.20 -16.83 -21.34
CA HIS A 69 -0.20 -16.79 -21.78
C HIS A 69 -0.87 -15.41 -21.65
N LYS A 70 -0.12 -14.37 -21.25
CA LYS A 70 -0.64 -13.00 -21.02
C LYS A 70 -1.82 -12.95 -20.04
N LEU A 71 -1.80 -13.81 -19.03
CA LEU A 71 -2.81 -13.89 -17.98
C LEU A 71 -2.31 -13.27 -16.69
N LYS A 72 -3.24 -12.77 -15.87
CA LYS A 72 -2.93 -12.45 -14.48
C LYS A 72 -2.88 -13.72 -13.64
N LEU A 73 -2.14 -13.68 -12.53
CA LEU A 73 -2.03 -14.85 -11.63
C LEU A 73 -3.39 -15.30 -11.08
N ASN A 74 -4.28 -14.36 -10.76
CA ASN A 74 -5.64 -14.68 -10.29
C ASN A 74 -6.49 -15.37 -11.36
N GLU A 75 -6.44 -14.88 -12.61
CA GLU A 75 -7.17 -15.46 -13.74
C GLU A 75 -6.70 -16.90 -14.00
N LEU A 76 -5.38 -17.12 -13.99
CA LEU A 76 -4.80 -18.46 -14.13
C LEU A 76 -5.25 -19.41 -13.01
N LEU A 77 -5.30 -18.92 -11.77
CA LEU A 77 -5.75 -19.72 -10.62
C LEU A 77 -7.24 -20.11 -10.74
N GLU A 78 -8.11 -19.16 -11.08
CA GLU A 78 -9.54 -19.43 -11.30
C GLU A 78 -9.75 -20.46 -12.42
N MET A 79 -9.03 -20.31 -13.54
CA MET A 79 -9.07 -21.27 -14.65
C MET A 79 -8.58 -22.66 -14.24
N SER A 80 -7.49 -22.74 -13.47
CA SER A 80 -6.95 -24.01 -12.99
C SER A 80 -7.94 -24.73 -12.07
N PHE A 81 -8.65 -23.98 -11.22
CA PHE A 81 -9.65 -24.52 -10.32
C PHE A 81 -10.88 -25.04 -11.08
N GLU A 82 -11.36 -24.31 -12.09
CA GLU A 82 -12.45 -24.77 -12.94
C GLU A 82 -12.08 -26.01 -13.76
N ALA A 83 -10.85 -26.08 -14.29
CA ALA A 83 -10.35 -27.28 -14.97
C ALA A 83 -10.31 -28.49 -14.02
N PHE A 84 -9.83 -28.31 -12.79
CA PHE A 84 -9.81 -29.35 -11.76
C PHE A 84 -11.22 -29.82 -11.37
N LYS A 85 -12.16 -28.90 -11.21
CA LYS A 85 -13.58 -29.23 -10.95
C LYS A 85 -14.21 -30.04 -12.08
N ARG A 86 -13.89 -29.74 -13.34
CA ARG A 86 -14.41 -30.48 -14.50
C ARG A 86 -13.82 -31.88 -14.61
N ALA A 87 -12.54 -32.04 -14.24
CA ALA A 87 -11.87 -33.34 -14.26
C ALA A 87 -12.38 -34.30 -13.17
N ASN A 88 -12.86 -33.76 -12.05
CA ASN A 88 -13.29 -34.52 -10.88
C ASN A 88 -14.82 -34.53 -10.67
N ARG A 89 -15.58 -34.32 -11.75
CA ARG A 89 -17.04 -34.38 -11.75
C ARG A 89 -17.52 -35.52 -12.61
#